data_AF-A0A1Y1JQG1-F1
#
_entry.id   AF-A0A1Y1JQG1-F1
#
_cell.length_a   1.000
_cell.length_b   1.000
_cell.length_c   1.000
_cell.angle_alpha   90.00
_cell.angle_beta   90.00
_cell.angle_gamma   90.00
#
_symmetry.space_group_name_H-M   'P 1'
#
loop_
_entity.id
_entity.type
_entity.pdbx_description
1 polymer ?
#
loop_
_entity_poly.entity_id
_entity_poly.type
_entity_poly.pdbx_seq_one_letter_code
_entity_poly.pdbx_strand_id
1 'polypeptide(L)'
;MENPEYSKKKFDFSDIFPQCSKGYKWENHSPTDSLAQKLTPLCSKFYNSCVAGHDNSSFSSKCQLVTFYLAHIKNKKNEFQVNPCCKYFFYKLWHLLRNYPRTCGDTKKCYEKMKTLISATNNKEEINELFSQCSNFPNDFDQDIFKIFEKLDIIYNALDAFTSKPCPAQSDLLKIRAQKAFLEERQNIYNDSFTKLLRNFNDLFKNCVKGLNGTKGCVVPFLSYVYEEEKAIGIIKIF
;
A
#
# COMPACT_ATOMS: atom_id res chain seq x y z
N MET A 1 -0.89 -16.31 40.00
CA MET A 1 -1.29 -15.24 39.07
C MET A 1 -0.78 -15.65 37.71
N GLU A 2 -1.64 -16.31 36.92
CA GLU A 2 -1.31 -16.65 35.54
C GLU A 2 -1.24 -15.35 34.73
N ASN A 3 -0.10 -15.12 34.11
CA ASN A 3 0.13 -14.01 33.19
C ASN A 3 -0.82 -14.22 32.00
N PRO A 4 -1.75 -13.30 31.69
CA PRO A 4 -2.64 -13.48 30.55
C PRO A 4 -1.76 -13.50 29.30
N GLU A 5 -1.63 -14.69 28.70
CA GLU A 5 -0.92 -14.89 27.46
C GLU A 5 -1.58 -14.02 26.40
N TYR A 6 -0.95 -12.89 26.07
CA TYR A 6 -1.45 -11.97 25.06
C TYR A 6 -1.47 -12.69 23.71
N SER A 7 -2.64 -13.18 23.32
CA SER A 7 -2.88 -13.78 22.02
C SER A 7 -2.53 -12.78 20.91
N LYS A 8 -1.46 -13.09 20.16
CA LYS A 8 -1.03 -12.29 19.01
C LYS A 8 -2.18 -12.13 18.00
N LYS A 9 -2.35 -10.92 17.47
CA LYS A 9 -3.30 -10.64 16.40
C LYS A 9 -2.98 -11.48 15.16
N LYS A 10 -4.01 -12.15 14.63
CA LYS A 10 -3.92 -13.02 13.44
C LYS A 10 -4.20 -12.23 12.16
N PHE A 11 -3.25 -11.40 11.75
CA PHE A 11 -3.24 -10.81 10.40
C PHE A 11 -2.02 -11.31 9.65
N ASP A 12 -2.21 -11.86 8.45
CA ASP A 12 -1.11 -12.33 7.62
C ASP A 12 -0.60 -11.22 6.69
N PHE A 13 0.65 -10.82 6.92
CA PHE A 13 1.40 -9.82 6.16
C PHE A 13 2.25 -10.42 5.03
N SER A 14 2.25 -11.74 4.88
CA SER A 14 3.07 -12.44 3.88
C SER A 14 2.73 -12.00 2.46
N ASP A 15 3.77 -11.86 1.64
CA ASP A 15 3.69 -11.57 0.20
C ASP A 15 2.93 -10.28 -0.18
N ILE A 16 2.71 -9.36 0.78
CA ILE A 16 2.12 -8.05 0.51
C ILE A 16 3.18 -7.08 -0.02
N PHE A 17 4.22 -6.78 0.77
CA PHE A 17 5.29 -5.86 0.36
C PHE A 17 6.61 -6.58 0.10
N PRO A 18 7.42 -6.11 -0.87
CA PRO A 18 7.13 -5.02 -1.81
C PRO A 18 6.24 -5.44 -2.98
N GLN A 19 5.86 -6.73 -3.05
CA GLN A 19 5.24 -7.39 -4.20
C GLN A 19 4.04 -6.62 -4.77
N CYS A 20 3.05 -6.32 -3.93
CA CYS A 20 1.79 -5.72 -4.36
C CYS A 20 1.93 -4.25 -4.76
N SER A 21 2.94 -3.54 -4.25
CA SER A 21 3.27 -2.17 -4.72
C SER A 21 4.13 -2.17 -5.99
N LYS A 22 4.80 -3.28 -6.32
CA LYS A 22 5.86 -3.31 -7.32
C LYS A 22 5.32 -3.12 -8.74
N GLY A 23 5.82 -2.09 -9.42
CA GLY A 23 5.50 -1.82 -10.82
C GLY A 23 4.11 -1.19 -11.03
N TYR A 24 3.45 -0.77 -9.94
CA TYR A 24 2.28 0.08 -10.01
C TYR A 24 2.63 1.50 -9.61
N LYS A 25 2.37 2.47 -10.48
CA LYS A 25 2.59 3.89 -10.17
C LYS A 25 1.31 4.47 -9.60
N TRP A 26 1.36 4.96 -8.37
CA TRP A 26 0.25 5.65 -7.70
C TRP A 26 0.15 7.12 -8.17
N GLU A 27 0.13 7.32 -9.48
CA GLU A 27 0.08 8.62 -10.16
C GLU A 27 -1.07 8.62 -11.16
N ASN A 28 -1.63 9.78 -11.47
CA ASN A 28 -2.77 9.87 -12.39
C ASN A 28 -2.42 9.28 -13.76
N HIS A 29 -3.25 8.36 -14.23
CA HIS A 29 -3.14 7.80 -15.58
C HIS A 29 -3.44 8.88 -16.62
N SER A 30 -2.85 8.70 -17.82
CA SER A 30 -3.12 9.58 -18.95
C SER A 30 -4.64 9.66 -19.21
N PRO A 31 -5.18 10.84 -19.56
CA PRO A 31 -6.56 10.97 -20.04
C PRO A 31 -6.89 10.06 -21.24
N THR A 32 -5.87 9.57 -21.95
CA THR A 32 -5.99 8.67 -23.10
C THR A 32 -6.02 7.18 -22.73
N ASP A 33 -5.85 6.83 -21.45
CA ASP A 33 -5.93 5.43 -21.01
C ASP A 33 -7.37 4.94 -21.11
N SER A 34 -7.60 3.94 -21.97
CA SER A 34 -8.94 3.46 -22.29
C SER A 34 -9.64 2.87 -21.08
N LEU A 35 -8.92 2.23 -20.14
CA LEU A 35 -9.54 1.69 -18.94
C LEU A 35 -9.84 2.80 -17.93
N ALA A 36 -8.97 3.79 -17.76
CA ALA A 36 -9.24 4.93 -16.89
C ALA A 36 -10.52 5.67 -17.32
N GLN A 37 -10.69 5.89 -18.64
CA GLN A 37 -11.92 6.45 -19.20
C GLN A 37 -13.15 5.61 -18.85
N LYS A 38 -13.07 4.28 -18.96
CA LYS A 38 -14.16 3.35 -18.62
C LYS A 38 -14.49 3.34 -17.12
N LEU A 39 -13.54 3.65 -16.24
CA LEU A 39 -13.74 3.75 -14.80
C LEU A 39 -14.36 5.10 -14.37
N THR A 40 -14.27 6.15 -15.18
CA THR A 40 -14.84 7.48 -14.89
C THR A 40 -16.32 7.44 -14.51
N PRO A 41 -17.21 6.77 -15.27
CA PRO A 41 -18.64 6.72 -14.95
C PRO A 41 -18.91 6.00 -13.63
N LEU A 42 -18.16 4.94 -13.31
CA LEU A 42 -18.29 4.24 -12.03
C LEU A 42 -17.93 5.17 -10.87
N CYS A 43 -16.76 5.81 -10.94
CA CYS A 43 -16.27 6.70 -9.89
C CYS A 43 -17.17 7.94 -9.70
N SER A 44 -17.68 8.52 -10.79
CA SER A 44 -18.62 9.64 -10.75
C SER A 44 -19.96 9.22 -10.11
N LYS A 45 -20.49 8.05 -10.47
CA LYS A 45 -21.73 7.52 -9.85
C LYS A 45 -21.53 7.20 -8.38
N PHE A 46 -20.38 6.63 -8.04
CA PHE A 46 -20.03 6.33 -6.66
C PHE A 46 -19.89 7.60 -5.83
N TYR A 47 -19.22 8.64 -6.35
CA TYR A 47 -19.16 9.95 -5.71
C TYR A 47 -20.56 10.49 -5.40
N ASN A 48 -21.42 10.60 -6.43
CA ASN A 48 -22.78 11.13 -6.28
C ASN A 48 -23.65 10.30 -5.32
N SER A 49 -23.37 9.00 -5.17
CA SER A 49 -24.15 8.10 -4.32
C SER A 49 -23.65 8.04 -2.88
N CYS A 50 -22.36 8.29 -2.65
CA CYS A 50 -21.68 7.83 -1.43
C CYS A 50 -20.71 8.84 -0.81
N VAL A 51 -20.42 9.94 -1.50
CA VAL A 51 -19.48 10.96 -1.06
C VAL A 51 -20.21 12.28 -0.92
N ALA A 52 -20.03 12.96 0.21
CA ALA A 52 -20.54 14.30 0.42
C ALA A 52 -19.43 15.32 0.13
N GLY A 53 -19.76 16.38 -0.60
CA GLY A 53 -18.84 17.49 -0.88
C GLY A 53 -18.95 18.02 -2.31
N HIS A 54 -17.95 18.82 -2.72
CA HIS A 54 -17.90 19.47 -4.04
C HIS A 54 -16.70 19.05 -4.90
N ASP A 55 -15.74 18.30 -4.35
CA ASP A 55 -14.52 17.90 -5.07
C ASP A 55 -14.66 16.58 -5.84
N ASN A 56 -15.62 16.52 -6.76
CA ASN A 56 -15.88 15.34 -7.59
C ASN A 56 -14.68 14.98 -8.47
N SER A 57 -14.02 15.98 -9.06
CA SER A 57 -12.90 15.75 -9.98
C SER A 57 -11.70 15.09 -9.29
N SER A 58 -11.28 15.60 -8.12
CA SER A 58 -10.16 15.01 -7.37
C SER A 58 -10.51 13.63 -6.85
N PHE A 59 -11.75 13.46 -6.34
CA PHE A 59 -12.21 12.15 -5.89
C PHE A 59 -12.22 11.14 -7.03
N SER A 60 -12.82 11.49 -8.17
CA SER A 60 -12.96 10.60 -9.31
C SER A 60 -11.61 10.16 -9.86
N SER A 61 -10.64 11.08 -9.95
CA SER A 61 -9.26 10.76 -10.35
C SER A 61 -8.58 9.78 -9.39
N LYS A 62 -8.70 9.98 -8.07
CA LYS A 62 -8.14 9.04 -7.08
C LYS A 62 -8.90 7.71 -7.02
N CYS A 63 -10.21 7.74 -7.21
CA CYS A 63 -11.04 6.53 -7.31
C CYS A 63 -10.66 5.69 -8.52
N GLN A 64 -10.41 6.33 -9.67
CA GLN A 64 -9.87 5.65 -10.85
C GLN A 64 -8.53 5.01 -10.53
N LEU A 65 -7.60 5.77 -9.94
CA LEU A 65 -6.28 5.25 -9.57
C LEU A 65 -6.35 4.04 -8.62
N VAL A 66 -7.22 4.06 -7.62
CA VAL A 66 -7.41 2.92 -6.72
C VAL A 66 -8.07 1.74 -7.45
N THR A 67 -9.07 1.99 -8.29
CA THR A 67 -9.80 0.92 -8.98
C THR A 67 -8.97 0.30 -10.10
N PHE A 68 -8.15 1.09 -10.79
CA PHE A 68 -7.25 0.65 -11.85
C PHE A 68 -6.19 -0.32 -11.33
N TYR A 69 -5.84 -0.26 -10.04
CA TYR A 69 -4.98 -1.23 -9.40
C TYR A 69 -5.52 -2.67 -9.48
N LEU A 70 -6.83 -2.88 -9.57
CA LEU A 70 -7.40 -4.21 -9.81
C LEU A 70 -6.99 -4.79 -11.17
N ALA A 71 -6.80 -3.94 -12.19
CA ALA A 71 -6.26 -4.38 -13.48
C ALA A 71 -4.78 -4.77 -13.38
N HIS A 72 -4.01 -4.07 -12.54
CA HIS A 72 -2.65 -4.46 -12.24
C HIS A 72 -2.58 -5.86 -11.59
N ILE A 73 -3.43 -6.13 -10.59
CA ILE A 73 -3.55 -7.46 -9.98
C ILE A 73 -3.91 -8.50 -11.04
N LYS A 74 -4.93 -8.24 -11.87
CA LYS A 74 -5.37 -9.15 -12.94
C LYS A 74 -4.24 -9.50 -13.91
N ASN A 75 -3.51 -8.48 -14.37
CA ASN A 75 -2.43 -8.65 -15.35
C ASN A 75 -1.21 -9.37 -14.77
N LYS A 76 -1.02 -9.30 -13.46
CA LYS A 76 0.13 -9.90 -12.75
C LYS A 76 -0.23 -11.09 -11.86
N LYS A 77 -1.41 -11.69 -12.06
CA LYS A 77 -1.86 -12.85 -11.29
C LYS A 77 -0.92 -14.07 -11.33
N ASN A 78 -0.06 -14.15 -12.34
CA ASN A 78 0.96 -15.21 -12.47
C ASN A 78 2.28 -14.84 -11.76
N GLU A 79 2.50 -13.56 -11.46
CA GLU A 79 3.69 -13.05 -10.76
C GLU A 79 3.46 -12.94 -9.25
N PHE A 80 2.20 -12.71 -8.84
CA PHE A 80 1.85 -12.37 -7.47
C PHE A 80 0.74 -13.26 -6.90
N GLN A 81 0.74 -13.39 -5.58
CA GLN A 81 -0.39 -13.91 -4.82
C GLN A 81 -1.52 -12.88 -4.81
N VAL A 82 -2.65 -13.19 -5.42
CA VAL A 82 -3.81 -12.28 -5.57
C VAL A 82 -4.35 -11.83 -4.21
N ASN A 83 -4.52 -12.75 -3.26
CA ASN A 83 -5.11 -12.47 -1.95
C ASN A 83 -4.35 -11.40 -1.13
N PRO A 84 -3.02 -11.49 -0.95
CA PRO A 84 -2.21 -10.42 -0.37
C PRO A 84 -2.40 -9.05 -1.06
N CYS A 85 -2.46 -9.02 -2.39
CA CYS A 85 -2.63 -7.77 -3.13
C CYS A 85 -4.05 -7.20 -3.04
N CYS A 86 -5.06 -8.06 -2.85
CA CYS A 86 -6.39 -7.59 -2.49
C CYS A 86 -6.41 -6.90 -1.11
N LYS A 87 -5.67 -7.40 -0.12
CA LYS A 87 -5.52 -6.68 1.17
C LYS A 87 -4.90 -5.29 0.97
N TYR A 88 -3.89 -5.17 0.11
CA TYR A 88 -3.29 -3.88 -0.24
C TYR A 88 -4.26 -2.97 -1.02
N PHE A 89 -5.06 -3.50 -1.94
CA PHE A 89 -6.14 -2.77 -2.61
C PHE A 89 -7.13 -2.19 -1.59
N PHE A 90 -7.59 -3.00 -0.63
CA PHE A 90 -8.54 -2.54 0.39
C PHE A 90 -7.94 -1.52 1.35
N TYR A 91 -6.65 -1.61 1.66
CA TYR A 91 -5.90 -0.53 2.32
C TYR A 91 -6.00 0.78 1.55
N LYS A 92 -5.69 0.77 0.25
CA LYS A 92 -5.71 1.98 -0.59
C LYS A 92 -7.12 2.55 -0.76
N LEU A 93 -8.12 1.68 -0.88
CA LEU A 93 -9.53 2.08 -0.89
C LEU A 93 -9.94 2.71 0.44
N TRP A 94 -9.55 2.13 1.57
CA TRP A 94 -9.81 2.74 2.88
C TRP A 94 -9.11 4.10 2.97
N HIS A 95 -7.84 4.20 2.56
CA HIS A 95 -7.08 5.45 2.59
C HIS A 95 -7.79 6.55 1.76
N LEU A 96 -8.24 6.22 0.54
CA LEU A 96 -9.08 7.11 -0.28
C LEU A 96 -10.32 7.55 0.50
N LEU A 97 -11.12 6.61 1.01
CA LEU A 97 -12.41 6.91 1.65
C LEU A 97 -12.28 7.67 2.99
N ARG A 98 -11.12 7.69 3.65
CA ARG A 98 -10.90 8.54 4.83
C ARG A 98 -10.70 10.01 4.48
N ASN A 99 -10.24 10.29 3.27
CA ASN A 99 -9.95 11.65 2.80
C ASN A 99 -11.19 12.38 2.27
N TYR A 100 -12.34 11.69 2.21
CA TYR A 100 -13.59 12.24 1.70
C TYR A 100 -14.75 11.88 2.63
N PRO A 101 -15.61 12.84 3.00
CA PRO A 101 -16.82 12.56 3.77
C PRO A 101 -17.69 11.55 3.03
N ARG A 102 -18.05 10.44 3.67
CA ARG A 102 -18.78 9.33 3.04
C ARG A 102 -20.09 9.03 3.75
N THR A 103 -21.10 8.66 2.98
CA THR A 103 -22.43 8.28 3.46
C THR A 103 -22.69 6.77 3.41
N CYS A 104 -21.84 6.01 2.72
CA CYS A 104 -21.95 4.55 2.59
C CYS A 104 -21.56 3.74 3.85
N GLY A 105 -21.25 4.39 4.96
CA GLY A 105 -20.85 3.73 6.21
C GLY A 105 -19.38 3.34 6.24
N ASP A 106 -19.06 2.07 6.52
CA ASP A 106 -17.69 1.56 6.56
C ASP A 106 -17.14 1.20 5.17
N THR A 107 -15.84 0.88 5.09
CA THR A 107 -15.15 0.63 3.81
C THR A 107 -15.72 -0.58 3.08
N LYS A 108 -16.17 -1.61 3.82
CA LYS A 108 -16.81 -2.79 3.25
C LYS A 108 -18.13 -2.42 2.59
N LYS A 109 -19.01 -1.70 3.29
CA LYS A 109 -20.29 -1.24 2.73
C LYS A 109 -20.11 -0.32 1.52
N CYS A 110 -19.12 0.56 1.57
CA CYS A 110 -18.75 1.39 0.43
C CYS A 110 -18.29 0.57 -0.78
N TYR A 111 -17.47 -0.46 -0.57
CA TYR A 111 -17.04 -1.36 -1.63
C TYR A 111 -18.20 -2.17 -2.23
N GLU A 112 -19.09 -2.71 -1.40
CA GLU A 112 -20.31 -3.37 -1.87
C GLU A 112 -21.16 -2.43 -2.71
N LYS A 113 -21.31 -1.17 -2.28
CA LYS A 113 -22.04 -0.15 -3.04
C LYS A 113 -21.37 0.15 -4.39
N MET A 114 -20.04 0.24 -4.45
CA MET A 114 -19.32 0.34 -5.73
C MET A 114 -19.67 -0.82 -6.67
N LYS A 115 -19.67 -2.07 -6.18
CA LYS A 115 -20.04 -3.25 -6.96
C LYS A 115 -21.47 -3.15 -7.52
N THR A 116 -22.44 -2.72 -6.72
CA THR A 116 -23.83 -2.55 -7.21
C THR A 116 -23.94 -1.52 -8.33
N LEU A 117 -23.12 -0.46 -8.29
CA LEU A 117 -23.14 0.62 -9.28
C LEU A 117 -22.51 0.21 -10.63
N ILE A 118 -21.72 -0.86 -10.68
CA ILE A 118 -21.13 -1.39 -11.92
C ILE A 118 -22.22 -1.73 -12.94
N SER A 119 -23.34 -2.31 -12.47
CA SER A 119 -24.48 -2.67 -13.32
C SER A 119 -25.05 -1.49 -14.12
N ALA A 120 -24.90 -0.26 -13.60
CA ALA A 120 -25.35 0.95 -14.25
C ALA A 120 -24.31 1.55 -15.22
N THR A 121 -23.16 0.90 -15.46
CA THR A 121 -22.11 1.41 -16.35
C THR A 121 -22.11 0.70 -17.71
N ASN A 122 -21.71 1.42 -18.76
CA ASN A 122 -21.67 0.85 -20.12
C ASN A 122 -20.66 -0.29 -20.27
N ASN A 123 -19.62 -0.33 -19.43
CA ASN A 123 -18.52 -1.32 -19.49
C ASN A 123 -18.63 -2.34 -18.35
N LYS A 124 -19.86 -2.70 -17.95
CA LYS A 124 -20.13 -3.50 -16.76
C LYS A 124 -19.39 -4.85 -16.72
N GLU A 125 -19.22 -5.52 -17.86
CA GLU A 125 -18.59 -6.85 -17.93
C GLU A 125 -17.10 -6.78 -17.58
N GLU A 126 -16.36 -5.90 -18.28
CA GLU A 126 -14.94 -5.67 -18.04
C GLU A 126 -14.69 -5.16 -16.61
N ILE A 127 -15.50 -4.21 -16.13
CA ILE A 127 -15.37 -3.68 -14.76
C ILE A 127 -15.70 -4.77 -13.72
N ASN A 128 -16.75 -5.58 -13.93
CA ASN A 128 -17.06 -6.69 -13.03
C ASN A 128 -15.91 -7.69 -12.96
N GLU A 129 -15.23 -7.97 -14.08
CA GLU A 129 -14.06 -8.84 -14.12
C GLU A 129 -12.87 -8.28 -13.32
N LEU A 130 -12.71 -6.95 -13.25
CA LEU A 130 -11.72 -6.33 -12.36
C LEU A 130 -12.07 -6.53 -10.88
N PHE A 131 -13.33 -6.29 -10.51
CA PHE A 131 -13.79 -6.43 -9.13
C PHE A 131 -13.83 -7.89 -8.66
N SER A 132 -13.94 -8.86 -9.58
CA SER A 132 -13.89 -10.28 -9.25
C SER A 132 -12.52 -10.73 -8.71
N GLN A 133 -11.44 -9.98 -9.02
CA GLN A 133 -10.11 -10.26 -8.47
C GLN A 133 -10.10 -10.14 -6.94
N CYS A 134 -10.86 -9.20 -6.38
CA CYS A 134 -10.94 -8.90 -4.95
C CYS A 134 -12.39 -8.89 -4.47
N SER A 135 -13.07 -10.03 -4.60
CA SER A 135 -14.51 -10.13 -4.37
C SER A 135 -14.93 -9.82 -2.93
N ASN A 136 -14.11 -10.21 -1.95
CA ASN A 136 -14.43 -10.18 -0.53
C ASN A 136 -13.54 -9.22 0.25
N PHE A 137 -14.16 -8.37 1.07
CA PHE A 137 -13.45 -7.50 2.00
C PHE A 137 -12.80 -8.35 3.12
N PRO A 138 -11.53 -8.11 3.48
CA PRO A 138 -10.82 -8.84 4.52
C PRO A 138 -11.45 -8.59 5.91
N ASN A 139 -11.88 -9.66 6.58
CA ASN A 139 -12.49 -9.58 7.92
C ASN A 139 -11.48 -9.24 9.03
N ASP A 140 -10.18 -9.45 8.77
CA ASP A 140 -9.06 -9.20 9.68
C ASP A 140 -8.53 -7.76 9.62
N PHE A 141 -9.17 -6.89 8.84
CA PHE A 141 -8.70 -5.54 8.58
C PHE A 141 -9.27 -4.53 9.59
N ASP A 142 -8.43 -4.08 10.52
CA ASP A 142 -8.77 -3.11 11.57
C ASP A 142 -7.99 -1.78 11.43
N GLN A 143 -8.22 -0.84 12.35
CA GLN A 143 -7.55 0.47 12.34
C GLN A 143 -6.05 0.38 12.62
N ASP A 144 -5.60 -0.61 13.39
CA ASP A 144 -4.16 -0.80 13.65
C ASP A 144 -3.45 -1.36 12.42
N ILE A 145 -4.06 -2.34 11.76
CA ILE A 145 -3.60 -2.86 10.47
C ILE A 145 -3.49 -1.72 9.46
N PHE A 146 -4.52 -0.88 9.36
CA PHE A 146 -4.49 0.29 8.48
C PHE A 146 -3.26 1.17 8.74
N LYS A 147 -2.98 1.52 10.00
CA LYS A 147 -1.80 2.33 10.36
C LYS A 147 -0.48 1.64 10.01
N ILE A 148 -0.40 0.32 10.19
CA ILE A 148 0.77 -0.47 9.79
C ILE A 148 0.97 -0.38 8.28
N PHE A 149 -0.08 -0.56 7.47
CA PHE A 149 0.02 -0.39 6.03
C PHE A 149 0.50 1.03 5.64
N GLU A 150 -0.01 2.09 6.28
CA GLU A 150 0.48 3.46 6.03
C GLU A 150 1.99 3.57 6.28
N LYS A 151 2.48 2.98 7.38
CA LYS A 151 3.91 3.03 7.71
C LYS A 151 4.75 2.21 6.73
N LEU A 152 4.28 1.02 6.38
CA LEU A 152 4.93 0.14 5.41
C LEU A 152 5.02 0.82 4.03
N ASP A 153 3.91 1.40 3.56
CA ASP A 153 3.85 2.10 2.28
C ASP A 153 4.85 3.28 2.25
N ILE A 154 4.97 4.04 3.33
CA ILE A 154 5.98 5.11 3.45
C ILE A 154 7.41 4.56 3.35
N ILE A 155 7.75 3.52 4.12
CA ILE A 155 9.14 3.02 4.14
C ILE A 155 9.53 2.31 2.85
N TYR A 156 8.61 1.57 2.22
CA TYR A 156 8.87 0.89 0.95
C TYR A 156 8.97 1.89 -0.22
N ASN A 157 8.14 2.94 -0.24
CA ASN A 157 8.26 4.01 -1.24
C ASN A 157 9.57 4.80 -1.06
N ALA A 158 9.98 5.07 0.18
CA ALA A 158 11.26 5.72 0.46
C ALA A 158 12.45 4.84 0.05
N LEU A 159 12.35 3.53 0.24
CA LEU A 159 13.36 2.57 -0.19
C LEU A 159 13.45 2.47 -1.72
N ASP A 160 12.32 2.42 -2.43
CA ASP A 160 12.30 2.43 -3.91
C ASP A 160 12.88 3.73 -4.49
N ALA A 161 12.72 4.85 -3.78
CA ALA A 161 13.36 6.12 -4.14
C ALA A 161 14.90 6.07 -4.04
N PHE A 162 15.48 5.20 -3.21
CA PHE A 162 16.93 5.00 -3.16
C PHE A 162 17.46 4.27 -4.39
N THR A 163 16.73 3.25 -4.85
CA THR A 163 17.17 2.37 -5.95
C THR A 163 16.88 2.97 -7.32
N SER A 164 15.83 3.79 -7.44
CA SER A 164 15.44 4.41 -8.70
C SER A 164 16.24 5.67 -9.06
N LYS A 165 16.91 6.30 -8.09
CA LYS A 165 17.66 7.55 -8.30
C LYS A 165 19.16 7.30 -8.35
N PRO A 166 19.91 7.98 -9.25
CA PRO A 166 21.35 7.90 -9.26
C PRO A 166 22.02 8.44 -7.98
N CYS A 167 21.28 9.26 -7.20
CA CYS A 167 21.74 9.87 -5.95
C CYS A 167 20.62 9.72 -4.91
N PRO A 168 20.81 8.91 -3.85
CA PRO A 168 19.84 8.77 -2.79
C PRO A 168 19.75 10.04 -1.95
N ALA A 169 18.54 10.39 -1.50
CA ALA A 169 18.29 11.60 -0.72
C ALA A 169 18.22 11.29 0.77
N GLN A 170 18.86 12.13 1.60
CA GLN A 170 18.76 12.04 3.06
C GLN A 170 17.31 12.11 3.55
N SER A 171 16.46 12.89 2.89
CA SER A 171 15.04 13.00 3.22
C SER A 171 14.31 11.66 3.17
N ASP A 172 14.68 10.78 2.25
CA ASP A 172 14.05 9.46 2.10
C ASP A 172 14.51 8.52 3.25
N LEU A 173 15.76 8.63 3.70
CA LEU A 173 16.24 7.94 4.92
C LEU A 173 15.52 8.43 6.18
N LEU A 174 15.30 9.74 6.30
CA LEU A 174 14.56 10.32 7.43
C LEU A 174 13.10 9.85 7.46
N LYS A 175 12.44 9.67 6.32
CA LYS A 175 11.09 9.08 6.26
C LYS A 175 11.05 7.67 6.86
N ILE A 176 12.05 6.83 6.55
CA ILE A 176 12.15 5.47 7.11
C ILE A 176 12.33 5.54 8.63
N ARG A 177 13.29 6.34 9.10
CA ARG A 177 13.56 6.49 10.55
C ARG A 177 12.34 7.01 11.31
N ALA A 178 11.56 7.91 10.72
CA ALA A 178 10.36 8.45 11.35
C ALA A 178 9.25 7.41 11.57
N GLN A 179 9.25 6.28 10.85
CA GLN A 179 8.25 5.22 11.02
C GLN A 179 8.74 4.05 11.86
N LYS A 180 10.06 3.91 12.08
CA LYS A 180 10.64 2.69 12.64
C LYS A 180 10.09 2.34 14.03
N ALA A 181 10.02 3.32 14.94
CA ALA A 181 9.62 3.07 16.33
C ALA A 181 8.20 2.47 16.40
N PHE A 182 7.28 3.01 15.58
CA PHE A 182 5.92 2.49 15.47
C PHE A 182 5.89 1.02 15.02
N LEU A 183 6.72 0.65 14.05
CA LEU A 183 6.79 -0.73 13.55
C LEU A 183 7.46 -1.66 14.57
N GLU A 184 8.50 -1.18 15.24
CA GLU A 184 9.26 -1.92 16.26
C GLU A 184 8.37 -2.32 17.44
N GLU A 185 7.57 -1.39 17.96
CA GLU A 185 6.65 -1.58 19.09
C GLU A 185 5.53 -2.59 18.81
N ARG A 186 5.19 -2.82 17.54
CA ARG A 186 4.09 -3.72 17.15
C ARG A 186 4.52 -5.18 16.94
N GLN A 187 5.82 -5.49 16.96
CA GLN A 187 6.30 -6.85 16.70
C GLN A 187 5.71 -7.90 17.63
N ASN A 188 5.59 -7.60 18.93
CA ASN A 188 5.07 -8.55 19.91
C ASN A 188 3.54 -8.68 19.87
N ILE A 189 2.85 -7.77 19.17
CA ILE A 189 1.38 -7.76 19.07
C ILE A 189 0.90 -8.63 17.92
N TYR A 190 1.70 -8.80 16.87
CA TYR A 190 1.32 -9.51 15.65
C TYR A 190 2.04 -10.85 15.51
N ASN A 191 1.51 -11.69 14.63
CA ASN A 191 2.11 -12.99 14.31
C ASN A 191 3.45 -12.86 13.58
N ASP A 192 4.11 -13.99 13.40
CA ASP A 192 5.47 -14.07 12.86
C ASP A 192 5.57 -13.58 11.39
N SER A 193 4.44 -13.48 10.67
CA SER A 193 4.44 -12.89 9.33
C SER A 193 4.84 -11.41 9.34
N PHE A 194 4.49 -10.68 10.41
CA PHE A 194 4.88 -9.28 10.56
C PHE A 194 6.39 -9.16 10.85
N THR A 195 6.91 -9.96 11.79
CA THR A 195 8.36 -10.02 12.08
C THR A 195 9.15 -10.41 10.84
N LYS A 196 8.67 -11.39 10.06
CA LYS A 196 9.28 -11.79 8.79
C LYS A 196 9.26 -10.65 7.77
N LEU A 197 8.16 -9.90 7.66
CA LEU A 197 8.08 -8.74 6.78
C LEU A 197 9.13 -7.68 7.14
N LEU A 198 9.29 -7.35 8.43
CA LEU A 198 10.28 -6.36 8.86
C LEU A 198 11.72 -6.83 8.64
N ARG A 199 12.01 -8.13 8.85
CA ARG A 199 13.31 -8.74 8.47
C ARG A 199 13.58 -8.60 6.97
N ASN A 200 12.60 -8.93 6.13
CA ASN A 200 12.70 -8.78 4.68
C ASN A 200 12.97 -7.32 4.29
N PHE A 201 12.30 -6.35 4.94
CA PHE A 201 12.58 -4.93 4.71
C PHE A 201 14.02 -4.56 5.07
N ASN A 202 14.54 -5.01 6.21
CA ASN A 202 15.93 -4.77 6.59
C ASN A 202 16.92 -5.38 5.60
N ASP A 203 16.66 -6.58 5.09
CA ASP A 203 17.52 -7.21 4.09
C ASP A 203 17.52 -6.42 2.78
N LEU A 204 16.36 -5.94 2.33
CA LEU A 204 16.26 -5.05 1.17
C LEU A 204 17.02 -3.74 1.40
N PHE A 205 16.87 -3.12 2.58
CA PHE A 205 17.59 -1.90 2.95
C PHE A 205 19.12 -2.11 2.92
N LYS A 206 19.62 -3.15 3.59
CA LYS A 206 21.05 -3.48 3.61
C LYS A 206 21.60 -3.72 2.21
N ASN A 207 20.87 -4.48 1.39
CA ASN A 207 21.28 -4.77 0.01
C ASN A 207 21.31 -3.50 -0.83
N CYS A 208 20.34 -2.60 -0.65
CA CYS A 208 20.32 -1.30 -1.31
C CYS A 208 21.55 -0.47 -0.92
N VAL A 209 21.82 -0.30 0.38
CA VAL A 209 22.94 0.50 0.88
C VAL A 209 24.29 -0.07 0.41
N LYS A 210 24.47 -1.39 0.45
CA LYS A 210 25.69 -2.08 -0.04
C LYS A 210 25.87 -1.92 -1.55
N GLY A 211 24.78 -1.84 -2.31
CA GLY A 211 24.81 -1.68 -3.77
C GLY A 211 25.08 -0.25 -4.23
N LEU A 212 25.12 0.75 -3.34
CA LEU A 212 25.41 2.13 -3.71
C LEU A 212 26.88 2.31 -4.09
N ASN A 213 27.14 3.06 -5.18
CA ASN A 213 28.51 3.37 -5.60
C ASN A 213 29.13 4.42 -4.67
N GLY A 214 29.88 3.95 -3.66
CA GLY A 214 30.56 4.78 -2.67
C GLY A 214 31.64 5.72 -3.21
N THR A 215 31.99 5.66 -4.50
CA THR A 215 32.92 6.64 -5.12
C THR A 215 32.19 7.84 -5.75
N LYS A 216 30.86 7.75 -5.91
CA LYS A 216 30.08 8.82 -6.51
C LYS A 216 29.91 9.96 -5.51
N GLY A 217 30.24 11.18 -5.94
CA GLY A 217 30.24 12.36 -5.06
C GLY A 217 28.93 12.64 -4.32
N CYS A 218 27.77 12.30 -4.89
CA CYS A 218 26.48 12.45 -4.21
C CYS A 218 26.11 11.29 -3.27
N VAL A 219 26.75 10.12 -3.41
CA VAL A 219 26.51 8.93 -2.58
C VAL A 219 27.33 8.99 -1.29
N VAL A 220 28.56 9.53 -1.35
CA VAL A 220 29.45 9.65 -0.19
C VAL A 220 28.77 10.39 0.98
N PRO A 221 28.16 11.58 0.79
CA PRO A 221 27.44 12.26 1.87
C PRO A 221 26.21 11.48 2.35
N PHE A 222 25.53 10.75 1.47
CA PHE A 222 24.40 9.92 1.89
C PHE A 222 24.84 8.78 2.82
N LEU A 223 25.92 8.07 2.45
CA LEU A 223 26.43 6.94 3.22
C LEU A 223 26.95 7.35 4.60
N SER A 224 27.38 8.60 4.79
CA SER A 224 27.74 9.13 6.11
C SER A 224 26.53 9.37 7.02
N TYR A 225 25.31 9.48 6.46
CA TYR A 225 24.08 9.54 7.23
C TYR A 225 23.54 8.18 7.65
N VAL A 226 24.02 7.07 7.08
CA VAL A 226 23.62 5.71 7.44
C VAL A 226 24.56 5.17 8.52
N TYR A 227 24.02 4.80 9.69
CA TYR A 227 24.86 4.31 10.79
C TYR A 227 25.45 2.93 10.48
N GLU A 228 26.66 2.64 10.97
CA GLU A 228 27.31 1.33 10.76
C GLU A 228 26.46 0.17 11.28
N GLU A 229 25.76 0.36 12.40
CA GLU A 229 24.79 -0.60 12.92
C GLU A 229 23.66 -0.86 11.90
N GLU A 230 23.08 0.20 11.31
CA GLU A 230 22.01 0.07 10.31
C GLU A 230 22.49 -0.67 9.05
N LYS A 231 23.77 -0.53 8.68
CA LYS A 231 24.39 -1.28 7.56
C LYS A 231 24.55 -2.76 7.89
N ALA A 232 24.83 -3.08 9.14
CA ALA A 232 25.09 -4.45 9.60
C ALA A 232 23.78 -5.23 9.82
N ILE A 233 22.87 -4.69 10.64
CA ILE A 233 21.68 -5.41 11.11
C ILE A 233 20.37 -4.94 10.45
N GLY A 234 20.38 -3.78 9.80
CA GLY A 234 19.20 -3.13 9.24
C GLY A 234 18.70 -1.96 10.09
N ILE A 235 17.74 -1.21 9.56
CA ILE A 235 17.29 0.07 10.15
C ILE A 235 16.17 -0.10 11.18
N ILE A 236 15.44 -1.21 11.12
CA ILE A 236 14.37 -1.58 12.07
C ILE A 236 14.92 -2.63 13.03
N LYS A 237 14.80 -2.42 14.34
CA LYS A 237 15.19 -3.43 15.33
C LYS A 237 14.20 -4.58 15.32
N ILE A 238 14.71 -5.80 15.29
CA ILE A 238 13.90 -7.02 15.34
C ILE A 238 14.15 -7.73 16.66
N PHE A 239 13.07 -8.01 17.40
CA PHE A 239 13.10 -8.67 18.71
C PHE A 239 12.64 -10.13 18.61
#